data_AF-A0A1S1TDM5-F1
#
_entry.id   AF-A0A1S1TDM5-F1
#
_cell.length_a   1.000
_cell.length_b   1.000
_cell.length_c   1.000
_cell.angle_alpha   90.00
_cell.angle_beta   90.00
_cell.angle_gamma   90.00
#
_symmetry.space_group_name_H-M   'P 1'
#
loop_
_entity.id
_entity.type
_entity.pdbx_description
1 polymer ?
#
loop_
_entity_poly.entity_id
_entity_poly.type
_entity_poly.pdbx_seq_one_letter_code
_entity_poly.pdbx_strand_id
1 'polypeptide(L)'
;MRHFRPPASSRDPRWGKAREALLVIGAVAAEDSDYAKQQNGVGFSKSDSTKGHALARLSVVSVLSSNATFQEVTKFAGRYRRQASRISQGTLL
;
A
#
# COMPACT_ATOMS: atom_id res chain seq x y z
N MET A 1 -22.61 -1.43 -25.94
CA MET A 1 -21.96 -1.59 -24.62
C MET A 1 -20.48 -1.83 -24.84
N ARG A 2 -19.58 -0.92 -24.43
CA ARG A 2 -18.13 -1.15 -24.54
C ARG A 2 -17.73 -2.15 -23.46
N HIS A 3 -17.28 -3.33 -23.86
CA HIS A 3 -16.61 -4.26 -22.94
C HIS A 3 -15.33 -3.59 -22.45
N PHE A 4 -15.31 -3.15 -21.20
CA PHE A 4 -14.08 -2.72 -20.55
C PHE A 4 -13.14 -3.93 -20.52
N ARG A 5 -12.09 -3.90 -21.35
CA ARG A 5 -11.03 -4.89 -21.30
C ARG A 5 -10.02 -4.36 -20.28
N PRO A 6 -9.89 -5.00 -19.12
CA PRO A 6 -8.91 -4.57 -18.14
C PRO A 6 -7.49 -4.63 -18.76
N PRO A 7 -6.57 -3.75 -18.34
CA PRO A 7 -5.18 -3.80 -18.81
C PRO A 7 -4.59 -5.19 -18.57
N ALA A 8 -3.71 -5.68 -19.45
CA ALA A 8 -3.18 -7.04 -19.39
C ALA A 8 -2.58 -7.41 -18.02
N SER A 9 -2.04 -6.42 -17.31
CA SER A 9 -1.53 -6.54 -15.94
C SER A 9 -2.58 -6.99 -14.93
N SER A 10 -3.86 -6.68 -15.11
CA SER A 10 -4.92 -7.11 -14.17
C SER A 10 -5.36 -8.55 -14.35
N ARG A 11 -4.84 -9.25 -15.37
CA ARG A 11 -4.97 -10.70 -15.53
C ARG A 11 -3.89 -11.47 -14.79
N ASP A 12 -2.85 -10.77 -14.28
CA ASP A 12 -1.86 -11.39 -13.41
C ASP A 12 -2.58 -11.86 -12.13
N PRO A 13 -2.45 -13.14 -11.73
CA PRO A 13 -3.09 -13.66 -10.52
C PRO A 13 -2.66 -12.90 -9.25
N ARG A 14 -1.52 -12.20 -9.29
CA ARG A 14 -1.00 -11.39 -8.18
C ARG A 14 -1.63 -9.99 -8.11
N TRP A 15 -2.40 -9.55 -9.12
CA TRP A 15 -2.96 -8.19 -9.20
C TRP A 15 -3.76 -7.79 -7.97
N GLY A 16 -4.69 -8.64 -7.52
CA GLY A 16 -5.52 -8.36 -6.35
C GLY A 16 -4.68 -8.12 -5.10
N LYS A 17 -3.68 -8.98 -4.86
CA LYS A 17 -2.79 -8.91 -3.71
C LYS A 17 -1.83 -7.71 -3.79
N ALA A 18 -1.32 -7.37 -4.97
CA ALA A 18 -0.49 -6.19 -5.18
C ALA A 18 -1.29 -4.90 -4.91
N ARG A 19 -2.54 -4.84 -5.40
CA ARG A 19 -3.45 -3.72 -5.14
C ARG A 19 -3.78 -3.58 -3.66
N GLU A 20 -4.15 -4.67 -2.98
CA GLU A 20 -4.42 -4.64 -1.54
C GLU A 20 -3.20 -4.15 -0.74
N ALA A 21 -2.01 -4.66 -1.07
CA ALA A 21 -0.79 -4.24 -0.38
C ALA A 21 -0.51 -2.73 -0.57
N LEU A 22 -0.68 -2.20 -1.78
CA LEU A 22 -0.53 -0.76 -2.02
C LEU A 22 -1.59 0.07 -1.29
N LEU A 23 -2.83 -0.40 -1.16
CA LEU A 23 -3.85 0.29 -0.38
C LEU A 23 -3.50 0.36 1.10
N VAL A 24 -2.99 -0.74 1.67
CA VAL A 24 -2.52 -0.77 3.08
C VAL A 24 -1.38 0.23 3.29
N ILE A 25 -0.38 0.22 2.41
CA ILE A 25 0.77 1.12 2.50
C ILE A 25 0.32 2.58 2.31
N GLY A 26 -0.55 2.83 1.32
CA GLY A 26 -1.09 4.16 1.05
C GLY A 26 -1.91 4.74 2.20
N ALA A 27 -2.76 3.94 2.84
CA ALA A 27 -3.53 4.37 4.01
C ALA A 27 -2.60 4.79 5.16
N VAL A 28 -1.55 4.01 5.42
CA VAL A 28 -0.58 4.33 6.48
C VAL A 28 0.27 5.55 6.12
N ALA A 29 0.62 5.72 4.84
CA ALA A 29 1.36 6.89 4.35
C ALA A 29 0.53 8.19 4.44
N ALA A 30 -0.78 8.12 4.20
CA ALA A 30 -1.67 9.27 4.30
C ALA A 30 -1.75 9.81 5.74
N GLU A 31 -1.79 8.91 6.73
CA GLU A 31 -1.74 9.28 8.15
C GLU A 31 -0.36 9.79 8.60
N ASP A 32 0.70 9.46 7.85
CA ASP A 32 2.09 9.91 8.07
C ASP A 32 2.46 11.07 7.13
N SER A 33 1.49 11.95 6.82
CA SER A 33 1.77 13.19 6.09
C SER A 33 2.79 14.04 6.88
N ASP A 34 3.80 14.57 6.18
CA ASP A 34 4.92 15.31 6.78
C ASP A 34 5.70 14.59 7.89
N TYR A 35 5.75 13.24 7.88
CA TYR A 35 6.38 12.44 8.94
C TYR A 35 5.72 12.64 10.32
N ALA A 36 4.45 13.05 10.34
CA ALA A 36 3.71 13.43 11.54
C ALA A 36 3.29 12.25 12.43
N LYS A 37 3.78 11.02 12.21
CA LYS A 37 3.56 9.91 13.14
C LYS A 37 3.77 10.28 14.61
N GLN A 38 4.76 11.14 14.90
CA GLN A 38 5.04 11.56 16.27
C GLN A 38 3.87 12.27 16.96
N GLN A 39 2.95 12.88 16.20
CA GLN A 39 1.79 13.59 16.74
C GLN A 39 0.57 12.66 16.88
N ASN A 40 0.35 11.77 15.92
CA ASN A 40 -0.88 10.96 15.87
C ASN A 40 -0.69 9.51 16.38
N GLY A 41 0.56 9.08 16.59
CA GLY A 41 0.91 7.70 16.93
C GLY A 41 0.71 6.70 15.78
N VAL A 42 0.20 7.17 14.64
CA VAL A 42 -0.13 6.40 13.44
C VAL A 42 0.81 6.84 12.31
N GLY A 43 1.48 5.88 11.69
CA GLY A 43 2.39 6.06 10.55
C GLY A 43 3.46 4.99 10.49
N PHE A 44 4.41 5.10 9.56
CA PHE A 44 5.53 4.17 9.46
C PHE A 44 6.51 4.29 10.64
N SER A 45 7.21 3.23 11.02
CA SER A 45 8.33 3.38 11.96
C SER A 45 9.40 4.34 11.38
N LYS A 46 10.21 4.98 12.23
CA LYS A 46 11.25 5.93 11.77
C LYS A 46 12.18 5.32 10.71
N SER A 47 12.55 4.04 10.87
CA SER A 47 13.39 3.30 9.92
C SER A 47 12.65 2.90 8.63
N ASP A 48 11.33 2.76 8.68
CA ASP A 48 10.51 2.38 7.54
C ASP A 48 9.89 3.58 6.79
N SER A 49 9.90 4.79 7.34
CA SER A 49 9.12 5.92 6.79
C SER A 49 9.53 6.30 5.36
N THR A 50 10.82 6.53 5.11
CA THR A 50 11.31 6.81 3.75
C THR A 50 10.92 5.71 2.76
N LYS A 51 11.04 4.44 3.18
CA LYS A 51 10.71 3.29 2.35
C LYS A 51 9.20 3.17 2.12
N GLY A 52 8.39 3.34 3.15
CA GLY A 52 6.94 3.25 3.07
C GLY A 52 6.36 4.30 2.14
N HIS A 53 6.83 5.55 2.25
CA HIS A 53 6.46 6.64 1.34
C HIS A 53 6.90 6.38 -0.10
N ALA A 54 8.10 5.82 -0.31
CA ALA A 54 8.55 5.44 -1.64
C ALA A 54 7.67 4.32 -2.26
N LEU A 55 7.36 3.28 -1.48
CA LEU A 55 6.50 2.18 -1.92
C LEU A 55 5.05 2.62 -2.16
N ALA A 56 4.53 3.55 -1.37
CA ALA A 56 3.18 4.10 -1.53
C ALA A 56 2.95 4.77 -2.89
N ARG A 57 4.03 5.28 -3.52
CA ARG A 57 3.99 5.96 -4.83
C ARG A 57 4.01 4.99 -6.02
N LEU A 58 4.21 3.69 -5.79
CA LEU A 58 4.26 2.71 -6.87
C LEU A 58 2.87 2.45 -7.45
N SER A 59 2.84 2.23 -8.77
CA SER A 59 1.64 1.70 -9.44
C SER A 59 1.57 0.17 -9.30
N VAL A 60 0.37 -0.42 -9.39
CA VAL A 60 0.21 -1.89 -9.39
C VAL A 60 1.05 -2.54 -10.50
N VAL A 61 1.14 -1.90 -11.67
CA VAL A 61 1.95 -2.39 -12.81
C VAL A 61 3.43 -2.43 -12.44
N SER A 62 3.95 -1.39 -11.78
CA SER A 62 5.34 -1.33 -11.30
C SER A 62 5.65 -2.37 -10.23
N VAL A 63 4.66 -2.73 -9.40
CA VAL A 63 4.82 -3.80 -8.41
C VAL A 63 4.90 -5.17 -9.08
N LEU A 64 4.12 -5.37 -10.14
CA LEU A 64 4.05 -6.66 -10.85
C LEU A 64 5.19 -6.89 -11.84
N SER A 65 5.91 -5.84 -12.24
CA SER A 65 7.03 -5.94 -13.19
C SER A 65 8.24 -6.70 -12.62
N SER A 66 8.33 -6.87 -11.30
CA SER A 66 9.38 -7.64 -10.64
C SER A 66 8.84 -8.46 -9.47
N ASN A 67 9.19 -9.74 -9.43
CA ASN A 67 8.82 -10.60 -8.30
C ASN A 67 9.44 -10.13 -6.98
N ALA A 68 10.64 -9.54 -7.02
CA ALA A 68 11.28 -8.99 -5.83
C ALA A 68 10.50 -7.79 -5.27
N THR A 69 10.07 -6.87 -6.14
CA THR A 69 9.24 -5.72 -5.74
C THR A 69 7.88 -6.18 -5.21
N PHE A 70 7.25 -7.18 -5.84
CA PHE A 70 6.02 -7.76 -5.35
C PHE A 70 6.15 -8.35 -3.94
N GLN A 71 7.21 -9.13 -3.69
CA GLN A 71 7.46 -9.70 -2.36
C GLN A 71 7.78 -8.63 -1.32
N GLU A 72 8.54 -7.61 -1.70
CA GLU A 72 8.88 -6.49 -0.84
C GLU A 72 7.64 -5.71 -0.40
N VAL A 73 6.80 -5.31 -1.36
CA VAL A 73 5.56 -4.56 -1.12
C VAL A 73 4.60 -5.37 -0.27
N THR A 74 4.39 -6.66 -0.58
CA THR A 74 3.46 -7.51 0.19
C THR A 74 3.95 -7.79 1.61
N LYS A 75 5.26 -8.03 1.79
CA LYS A 75 5.86 -8.22 3.13
C LYS A 75 5.81 -6.92 3.94
N PHE A 76 6.05 -5.78 3.31
CA PHE A 76 5.99 -4.48 3.97
C PHE A 76 4.56 -4.14 4.40
N ALA A 77 3.58 -4.31 3.52
CA ALA A 77 2.16 -4.13 3.83
C ALA A 77 1.70 -5.04 4.99
N GLY A 78 2.18 -6.29 5.05
CA GLY A 78 1.86 -7.22 6.13
C GLY A 78 2.19 -6.68 7.53
N ARG A 79 3.25 -5.89 7.69
CA ARG A 79 3.63 -5.27 8.98
C ARG A 79 2.64 -4.21 9.44
N TYR A 80 2.07 -3.47 8.49
CA TYR A 80 1.21 -2.32 8.76
C TYR A 80 -0.29 -2.61 8.58
N ARG A 81 -0.65 -3.84 8.19
CA ARG A 81 -2.04 -4.26 7.93
C ARG A 81 -2.98 -3.95 9.10
N ARG A 82 -2.57 -4.27 10.34
CA ARG A 82 -3.40 -4.00 11.54
C ARG A 82 -3.66 -2.51 11.73
N GLN A 83 -2.69 -1.67 11.41
CA GLN A 83 -2.81 -0.22 11.51
C GLN A 83 -3.75 0.32 10.41
N ALA A 84 -3.57 -0.12 9.16
CA ALA A 84 -4.48 0.23 8.07
C ALA A 84 -5.92 -0.19 8.34
N SER A 85 -6.16 -1.37 8.92
CA SER A 85 -7.50 -1.80 9.32
C SER A 85 -8.12 -0.87 10.36
N ARG A 86 -7.35 -0.42 11.37
CA ARG A 86 -7.83 0.53 12.38
C ARG A 86 -8.14 1.90 11.78
N ILE A 87 -7.28 2.40 10.89
CA ILE A 87 -7.51 3.65 10.15
C ILE A 87 -8.84 3.55 9.39
N SER A 88 -9.04 2.46 8.62
CA SER A 88 -10.27 2.27 7.85
C SER A 88 -11.54 2.15 8.70
N GLN A 89 -11.42 1.62 9.93
CA GLN A 89 -12.55 1.52 10.86
C GLN A 89 -12.83 2.86 11.57
N GLY A 90 -11.80 3.67 11.83
CA GLY A 90 -11.93 4.99 12.45
C GLY A 90 -12.52 6.04 11.51
N THR A 91 -12.30 5.93 10.19
CA THR A 91 -12.91 6.82 9.18
C THR A 91 -14.41 6.59 8.96
N LEU A 92 -14.98 5.51 9.50
CA LEU A 92 -16.40 5.14 9.34
C LEU A 92 -17.31 5.59 10.50
N LEU A 93 -16.78 6.37 11.47
CA LEU A 93 -17.54 6.99 12.57
C LEU A 93 -17.68 8.49 12.32
#